data_AF-B7KHX8-F1
#
_entry.id   AF-B7KHX8-F1
#
_cell.length_a   1.000
_cell.length_b   1.000
_cell.length_c   1.000
_cell.angle_alpha   90.00
_cell.angle_beta   90.00
_cell.angle_gamma   90.00
#
_symmetry.space_group_name_H-M   'P 1'
#
loop_
_entity.id
_entity.type
_entity.pdbx_description
1 polymer ?
#
loop_
_entity_poly.entity_id
_entity_poly.type
_entity_poly.pdbx_seq_one_letter_code
_entity_poly.pdbx_strand_id
1 'polypeptide(L)' 'MEPTEEQYLIVNALETLALLEWRLYDEDTGLWRIQTTSPVLPVAYILPNGEIIPPEWVLDL' A
#
# COMPACT_ATOMS: atom_id res chain seq x y z
N MET A 1 0.42 -8.38 -12.36
CA MET A 1 0.36 -9.43 -11.31
C MET A 1 -0.98 -9.29 -10.61
N GLU A 2 -1.47 -10.31 -9.91
CA GLU A 2 -2.66 -10.16 -9.05
C GLU A 2 -2.20 -9.73 -7.64
N PRO A 3 -2.99 -8.91 -6.91
CA PRO A 3 -2.66 -8.60 -5.52
C PRO A 3 -2.72 -9.83 -4.61
N THR A 4 -1.82 -9.89 -3.63
CA THR A 4 -1.75 -11.00 -2.66
C THR A 4 -2.81 -10.88 -1.57
N GLU A 5 -3.05 -11.98 -0.84
CA GLU A 5 -3.97 -11.99 0.30
C GLU A 5 -3.51 -11.01 1.40
N GLU A 6 -2.20 -10.96 1.67
CA GLU A 6 -1.60 -10.04 2.64
C GLU A 6 -1.89 -8.58 2.27
N GLN A 7 -1.73 -8.23 0.99
CA GLN A 7 -2.06 -6.89 0.49
C GLN A 7 -3.54 -6.58 0.67
N TYR A 8 -4.44 -7.51 0.31
CA TYR A 8 -5.88 -7.32 0.48
C TYR A 8 -6.29 -7.14 1.94
N LEU A 9 -5.70 -7.90 2.86
CA LEU A 9 -5.99 -7.76 4.28
C LEU A 9 -5.62 -6.37 4.81
N ILE A 10 -4.46 -5.85 4.42
CA ILE A 10 -4.02 -4.51 4.81
C ILE A 10 -4.95 -3.45 4.22
N VAL A 11 -5.22 -3.53 2.92
CA VAL A 11 -6.09 -2.58 2.22
C VAL A 11 -7.49 -2.57 2.82
N ASN A 12 -8.07 -3.75 3.10
CA ASN A 12 -9.38 -3.88 3.72
C ASN A 12 -9.39 -3.35 5.16
N ALA A 13 -8.33 -3.58 5.93
CA ALA A 13 -8.22 -3.05 7.29
C ALA A 13 -8.16 -1.51 7.28
N LEU A 14 -7.35 -0.92 6.40
CA LEU A 14 -7.24 0.55 6.28
C LEU A 14 -8.56 1.18 5.80
N GLU A 15 -9.26 0.55 4.84
CA GLU A 15 -10.56 1.02 4.36
C GLU A 15 -11.64 0.91 5.45
N THR A 16 -11.71 -0.23 6.15
CA THR A 16 -12.67 -0.46 7.26
C THR A 16 -12.49 0.53 8.40
N LEU A 17 -11.25 0.92 8.69
CA LEU A 17 -10.92 1.88 9.74
C LEU A 17 -11.00 3.34 9.27
N ALA A 18 -11.38 3.59 8.01
CA ALA A 18 -11.39 4.91 7.38
C ALA A 18 -10.02 5.63 7.46
N LEU A 19 -8.93 4.86 7.34
CA LEU A 19 -7.56 5.36 7.30
C LEU A 19 -7.01 5.46 5.88
N LEU A 20 -7.69 4.84 4.90
CA LEU A 20 -7.31 4.87 3.49
C LEU A 20 -8.04 6.00 2.75
N GLU A 21 -7.29 6.98 2.25
CA GLU A 21 -7.84 8.09 1.48
C GLU A 21 -7.89 7.76 -0.02
N TRP A 22 -6.87 7.05 -0.50
CA TRP A 22 -6.72 6.69 -1.91
C TRP A 22 -5.84 5.45 -2.07
N ARG A 23 -6.08 4.67 -3.14
CA ARG A 23 -5.24 3.53 -3.52
C ARG A 23 -5.16 3.37 -5.04
N LEU A 24 -4.02 2.89 -5.52
CA LEU A 24 -3.81 2.44 -6.89
C LEU A 24 -2.92 1.19 -6.87
N TYR A 25 -3.33 0.16 -7.60
CA TYR A 25 -2.52 -1.01 -7.83
C TYR A 25 -1.76 -0.87 -9.14
N ASP A 26 -0.48 -1.19 -9.11
CA ASP A 26 0.39 -1.26 -10.28
C ASP A 26 0.58 -2.73 -10.65
N GLU A 27 0.00 -3.14 -11.78
CA GLU A 27 0.08 -4.53 -12.24
C GLU A 27 1.47 -4.93 -12.75
N ASP A 28 2.30 -3.98 -13.17
CA ASP A 28 3.65 -4.24 -13.69
C ASP A 28 4.61 -4.56 -12.54
N THR A 29 4.49 -3.87 -11.41
CA THR A 29 5.34 -4.04 -10.22
C THR A 29 4.72 -4.89 -9.12
N GLY A 30 3.40 -5.09 -9.15
CA GLY A 30 2.65 -5.80 -8.12
C GLY A 30 2.49 -5.02 -6.82
N LEU A 31 2.68 -3.70 -6.85
CA LEU A 31 2.65 -2.83 -5.68
C LEU A 31 1.32 -2.09 -5.55
N TRP A 32 0.84 -1.93 -4.32
CA TRP A 32 -0.17 -0.92 -4.03
C TRP A 32 0.49 0.39 -3.65
N ARG A 33 0.16 1.47 -4.32
CA ARG A 33 0.41 2.83 -3.83
C ARG A 33 -0.82 3.30 -3.07
N ILE A 34 -0.64 3.70 -1.83
CA ILE A 34 -1.73 4.15 -0.96
C ILE A 34 -1.47 5.56 -0.42
N GLN A 35 -2.56 6.28 -0.17
CA GLN A 35 -2.58 7.50 0.61
C GLN A 35 -3.38 7.27 1.89
N THR A 36 -2.83 7.68 3.03
CA THR A 36 -3.44 7.45 4.35
C THR A 36 -3.59 8.74 5.14
N THR A 37 -4.43 8.69 6.17
CA THR A 37 -4.61 9.80 7.12
C THR A 37 -3.43 9.97 8.09
N SER A 38 -2.40 9.11 8.00
CA SER A 38 -1.23 9.15 8.86
C SER A 38 -0.40 10.42 8.60
N PRO A 39 -0.07 11.22 9.64
CA PRO A 39 0.78 12.39 9.47
C PRO A 39 2.25 12.03 9.26
N VAL A 40 2.65 10.80 9.60
CA VAL A 40 4.05 10.32 9.47
C VAL A 40 4.27 9.51 8.21
N LEU A 41 3.23 8.90 7.66
CA LEU A 41 3.29 8.09 6.45
C LEU A 41 2.07 8.36 5.56
N PRO A 42 1.92 9.60 5.06
CA PRO A 42 0.75 10.01 4.29
C PRO A 42 0.67 9.28 2.94
N VAL A 43 1.81 8.89 2.38
CA VAL A 43 1.90 8.06 1.16
C VAL A 43 2.78 6.85 1.49
N ALA A 44 2.37 5.67 1.06
CA ALA A 44 3.12 4.44 1.25
C ALA A 44 2.92 3.46 0.09
N TYR A 45 3.75 2.44 0.06
CA TYR A 45 3.61 1.29 -0.82
C TYR A 45 3.41 0.01 -0.01
N ILE A 46 2.51 -0.85 -0.47
CA ILE A 46 2.33 -2.19 0.10
C ILE A 46 2.96 -3.19 -0.87
N LEU A 47 4.04 -3.84 -0.42
CA LEU A 47 4.74 -4.88 -1.14
C LEU A 47 3.92 -6.19 -1.20
N PRO A 48 4.21 -7.15 -2.09
CA PRO A 48 3.48 -8.41 -2.18
C PRO A 48 3.51 -9.25 -0.89
N ASN A 49 4.55 -9.11 -0.08
CA ASN A 49 4.67 -9.77 1.23
C ASN A 49 3.87 -9.06 2.35
N GLY A 50 3.20 -7.95 2.05
CA GLY A 50 2.45 -7.14 3.02
C GLY A 50 3.29 -6.11 3.78
N GLU A 51 4.59 -5.99 3.51
CA GLU A 51 5.37 -4.89 4.09
C GLU A 51 4.88 -3.54 3.55
N ILE A 52 4.82 -2.56 4.45
CA ILE A 52 4.43 -1.19 4.13
C ILE A 52 5.69 -0.32 4.20
N ILE A 53 6.08 0.25 3.06
CA ILE A 53 7.31 1.04 2.94
C ILE A 53 7.01 2.47 2.48
N PRO A 54 7.84 3.45 2.86
CA PRO A 54 7.69 4.81 2.37
C PRO A 54 8.16 4.92 0.90
N PRO A 55 7.70 5.90 0.12
CA PRO A 55 8.05 6.06 -1.30
C PRO A 55 9.55 6.14 -1.57
N GLU A 56 10.32 6.68 -0.63
CA GLU A 56 11.78 6.85 -0.75
C GLU A 56 12.52 5.52 -0.90
N TRP A 57 11.92 4.41 -0.45
CA TRP A 57 12.55 3.08 -0.50
C TRP A 57 12.19 2.29 -1.76
N VAL A 58 11.26 2.81 -2.59
CA VAL A 58 10.82 2.14 -3.81
C VAL A 58 11.85 2.29 -4.95
N LEU A 59 12.69 3.33 -4.90
CA LEU A 59 13.73 3.56 -5.92
C LEU A 59 14.82 2.48 -5.95
N ASP A 60 14.93 1.68 -4.88
CA ASP A 60 15.94 0.65 -4.69
C ASP A 60 15.40 -0.80 -4.93
N LEU A 61 14.13 -0.94 -5.36
CA LEU A 61 13.45 -2.23 -5.57
C LEU A 61 13.45 -2.69 -7.03
#